data_AF-A0AAN4QY96-F1
#
_entry.id   AF-A0AAN4QY96-F1
#
_cell.length_a   1.000
_cell.length_b   1.000
_cell.length_c   1.000
_cell.angle_alpha   90.00
_cell.angle_beta   90.00
_cell.angle_gamma   90.00
#
_symmetry.space_group_name_H-M   'P 1'
#
loop_
_entity.id
_entity.type
_entity.pdbx_description
1 polymer ?
#
loop_
_entity_poly.entity_id
_entity_poly.type
_entity_poly.pdbx_seq_one_letter_code
_entity_poly.pdbx_strand_id
1 'polypeptide(L)'
;MTTLRFRGDGHGDGTFRVLQMADVQDGPDVDPDTVALIEAAIREAKPDLVVFTGDQIRGYDPAWMRTFLRRRGERPGDHVREVTRFEAWWRRTFDGARLPDPPESEVPDDAVDALLDDARAKVRRCFAGFLGPVVRAGVPFAATYGNHDFQCGILAGEQDGIYREFPGCLNPRDPGEHGADGDNPLVCEPGTFALPVEASDRSGRVAMSVVMVNSGDYATERLSPDDTVFGEPSSHLAPAEYARDPRGLDLADSDGYGTPTPQALAWLGDVQRSLAERNGDGRPVPAIAFQHIPPQEFYQCLKEVPPLTPNAVEGARTFAGRCYVLDRSVCRPGSILGESIGCADVNCGEVAALRDAGGYFALYCGHDHKNAFVGHVDGLDLGYAPTCGFASYGPKSRLRGIRLFEFRESDPSAYATRMLTYGDLVERYGHNEARVFIGDHLVVDGPTLRDQLRRPGVFATLALLAGMAVSAVGSAVKAATARKRQ
;
A
#
# COMPACT_ATOMS: atom_id res chain seq x y z
N MET A 1 23.33 13.67 9.38
CA MET A 1 21.93 13.53 8.93
C MET A 1 21.41 14.89 8.51
N THR A 2 20.61 14.95 7.45
CA THR A 2 19.89 16.17 7.04
C THR A 2 18.83 16.48 8.10
N THR A 3 18.85 17.67 8.67
CA THR A 3 17.83 18.11 9.63
C THR A 3 16.60 18.61 8.88
N LEU A 4 15.46 17.97 9.07
CA LEU A 4 14.17 18.46 8.56
C LEU A 4 13.73 19.69 9.38
N ARG A 5 13.19 20.70 8.70
CA ARG A 5 12.82 21.96 9.33
C ARG A 5 11.65 22.62 8.59
N PHE A 6 10.76 23.28 9.33
CA PHE A 6 9.81 24.22 8.75
C PHE A 6 10.52 25.36 8.01
N ARG A 7 9.91 25.83 6.91
CA ARG A 7 10.41 26.95 6.12
C ARG A 7 10.21 28.25 6.89
N GLY A 8 11.29 28.97 7.23
CA GLY A 8 11.22 30.08 8.19
C GLY A 8 10.86 31.47 7.69
N ASP A 9 10.59 32.33 8.67
CA ASP A 9 10.24 33.74 8.47
C ASP A 9 11.44 34.53 7.92
N GLY A 10 11.32 35.00 6.69
CA GLY A 10 12.35 35.78 5.98
C GLY A 10 12.70 35.24 4.60
N HIS A 11 12.50 33.93 4.36
CA HIS A 11 12.67 33.29 3.05
C HIS A 11 11.68 32.13 2.77
N GLY A 12 10.77 31.82 3.69
CA GLY A 12 9.79 30.72 3.63
C GLY A 12 8.39 31.13 4.09
N ASP A 13 7.42 30.22 3.94
CA ASP A 13 5.98 30.43 4.17
C ASP A 13 5.48 29.83 5.51
N GLY A 14 6.38 29.44 6.42
CA GLY A 14 6.02 28.78 7.68
C GLY A 14 5.52 27.34 7.49
N THR A 15 5.71 26.75 6.31
CA THR A 15 5.18 25.43 5.97
C THR A 15 6.23 24.33 6.02
N PHE A 16 5.74 23.10 6.14
CA PHE A 16 6.47 21.88 5.84
C PHE A 16 5.58 21.00 4.96
N ARG A 17 6.11 20.49 3.85
CA ARG A 17 5.35 19.72 2.86
C ARG A 17 5.87 18.30 2.72
N VAL A 18 4.95 17.34 2.79
CA VAL A 18 5.24 15.91 2.64
C VAL A 18 4.48 15.36 1.43
N LEU A 19 5.14 14.58 0.59
CA LEU A 19 4.47 13.71 -0.39
C LEU A 19 4.45 12.28 0.13
N GLN A 20 3.27 11.67 0.19
CA GLN A 20 3.10 10.24 0.43
C GLN A 20 2.93 9.50 -0.91
N MET A 21 3.88 8.60 -1.18
CA MET A 21 3.86 7.67 -2.31
C MET A 21 3.52 6.28 -1.78
N ALA A 22 2.33 5.79 -2.11
CA ALA A 22 1.87 4.46 -1.74
C ALA A 22 1.86 3.56 -2.99
N ASP A 23 2.24 2.30 -2.80
CA ASP A 23 2.07 1.25 -3.81
C ASP A 23 2.64 1.64 -5.17
N VAL A 24 3.93 2.03 -5.20
CA VAL A 24 4.66 2.15 -6.48
C VAL A 24 4.60 0.82 -7.22
N GLN A 25 4.73 -0.27 -6.47
CA GLN A 25 4.48 -1.66 -6.83
C GLN A 25 4.83 -1.98 -8.29
N ASP A 26 6.07 -1.63 -8.65
CA ASP A 26 6.64 -1.83 -9.98
C ASP A 26 7.71 -2.94 -9.94
N GLY A 27 8.04 -3.47 -11.12
CA GLY A 27 9.15 -4.41 -11.29
C GLY A 27 10.50 -3.68 -11.38
N PRO A 28 11.60 -4.41 -11.66
CA PRO A 28 12.94 -3.82 -11.84
C PRO A 28 13.02 -2.70 -12.87
N ASP A 29 12.12 -2.72 -13.85
CA ASP A 29 12.01 -1.71 -14.89
C ASP A 29 10.72 -0.91 -14.64
N VAL A 30 10.86 0.16 -13.85
CA VAL A 30 9.75 1.03 -13.38
C VAL A 30 9.01 1.64 -14.57
N ASP A 31 7.68 1.67 -14.47
CA ASP A 31 6.82 2.16 -15.55
C ASP A 31 7.06 3.67 -15.79
N PRO A 32 7.26 4.13 -17.04
CA PRO A 32 7.47 5.55 -17.33
C PRO A 32 6.35 6.47 -16.82
N ASP A 33 5.10 5.97 -16.76
CA ASP A 33 3.99 6.76 -16.23
C ASP A 33 4.09 6.95 -14.71
N THR A 34 4.58 5.94 -13.98
CA THR A 34 4.93 6.06 -12.55
C THR A 34 5.96 7.17 -12.35
N VAL A 35 7.05 7.13 -13.14
CA VAL A 35 8.12 8.14 -13.07
C VAL A 35 7.59 9.54 -13.41
N ALA A 36 6.74 9.66 -14.43
CA ALA A 36 6.14 10.92 -14.84
C ALA A 36 5.23 11.50 -13.75
N LEU A 37 4.42 10.67 -13.08
CA LEU A 37 3.58 11.09 -11.96
C LEU A 37 4.42 11.63 -10.80
N ILE A 38 5.45 10.88 -10.39
CA ILE A 38 6.35 11.26 -9.30
C ILE A 38 7.02 12.60 -9.62
N GLU A 39 7.56 12.74 -10.84
CA GLU A 39 8.24 13.97 -11.25
C GLU A 39 7.28 15.18 -11.27
N ALA A 40 6.07 15.00 -11.81
CA ALA A 40 5.08 16.06 -11.86
C ALA A 40 4.58 16.45 -10.45
N ALA A 41 4.38 15.48 -9.56
CA ALA A 41 3.97 15.72 -8.19
C ALA A 41 5.04 16.49 -7.39
N ILE A 42 6.32 16.13 -7.54
CA ILE A 42 7.44 16.86 -6.93
C ILE A 42 7.50 18.30 -7.46
N ARG A 43 7.33 18.49 -8.77
CA ARG A 43 7.37 19.81 -9.41
C ARG A 43 6.25 20.72 -8.90
N GLU A 44 5.04 20.17 -8.77
CA GLU A 44 3.84 20.87 -8.29
C GLU A 44 3.95 21.18 -6.79
N ALA A 45 4.26 20.18 -5.96
CA ALA A 45 4.22 20.32 -4.51
C ALA A 45 5.44 21.06 -3.93
N LYS A 46 6.61 20.89 -4.57
CA LYS A 46 7.92 21.27 -4.02
C LYS A 46 8.06 20.77 -2.58
N PRO A 47 8.07 19.45 -2.34
CA PRO A 47 8.06 18.89 -0.99
C PRO A 47 9.38 19.11 -0.24
N ASP A 48 9.30 19.11 1.08
CA ASP A 48 10.46 19.06 1.99
C ASP A 48 10.84 17.62 2.35
N LEU A 49 9.90 16.68 2.18
CA LEU A 49 10.09 15.25 2.41
C LEU A 49 9.20 14.42 1.48
N VAL A 50 9.73 13.31 0.98
CA VAL A 50 8.95 12.22 0.35
C VAL A 50 8.92 11.03 1.30
N VAL A 51 7.74 10.44 1.54
CA VAL A 51 7.59 9.18 2.27
C VAL A 51 7.03 8.11 1.35
N PHE A 52 7.65 6.93 1.36
CA PHE A 52 7.15 5.74 0.69
C PHE A 52 6.53 4.79 1.73
N THR A 53 5.27 4.44 1.55
CA THR A 53 4.46 3.77 2.59
C THR A 53 4.20 2.29 2.30
N GLY A 54 5.22 1.59 1.80
CA GLY A 54 5.18 0.17 1.49
C GLY A 54 4.70 -0.17 0.08
N ASP A 55 4.95 -1.42 -0.29
CA ASP A 55 4.74 -2.01 -1.61
C ASP A 55 5.37 -1.19 -2.73
N GLN A 56 6.63 -0.81 -2.53
CA GLN A 56 7.43 -0.19 -3.57
C GLN A 56 7.79 -1.22 -4.64
N ILE A 57 8.03 -2.46 -4.25
CA ILE A 57 8.35 -3.57 -5.14
C ILE A 57 7.11 -4.44 -5.37
N ARG A 58 6.85 -4.74 -6.64
CA ARG A 58 5.94 -5.81 -7.03
C ARG A 58 6.63 -7.16 -6.83
N GLY A 59 6.71 -7.64 -5.59
CA GLY A 59 7.55 -8.80 -5.27
C GLY A 59 7.11 -10.11 -5.92
N TYR A 60 5.86 -10.20 -6.39
CA TYR A 60 5.35 -11.32 -7.20
C TYR A 60 5.63 -11.21 -8.71
N ASP A 61 6.35 -10.16 -9.15
CA ASP A 61 6.76 -10.00 -10.56
C ASP A 61 7.63 -11.20 -11.01
N PRO A 62 7.42 -11.72 -12.24
CA PRO A 62 8.24 -12.79 -12.80
C PRO A 62 9.76 -12.57 -12.73
N ALA A 63 10.24 -11.33 -12.64
CA ALA A 63 11.66 -11.02 -12.45
C ALA A 63 12.25 -11.59 -11.16
N TRP A 64 11.41 -11.85 -10.15
CA TRP A 64 11.78 -12.38 -8.84
C TRP A 64 11.48 -13.87 -8.69
N MET A 65 10.97 -14.53 -9.72
CA MET A 65 10.45 -15.91 -9.63
C MET A 65 11.43 -16.92 -9.01
N ARG A 66 12.74 -16.70 -9.12
CA ARG A 66 13.78 -17.57 -8.54
C ARG A 66 14.10 -17.28 -7.08
N THR A 67 13.78 -16.09 -6.61
CA THR A 67 13.98 -15.65 -5.22
C THR A 67 12.67 -15.36 -4.51
N PHE A 68 11.54 -15.68 -5.14
CA PHE A 68 10.23 -15.38 -4.64
C PHE A 68 9.99 -16.09 -3.31
N LEU A 69 9.54 -15.32 -2.32
CA LEU A 69 9.13 -15.80 -1.01
C LEU A 69 7.67 -15.43 -0.79
N ARG A 70 6.84 -16.42 -0.44
CA ARG A 70 5.44 -16.16 -0.09
C ARG A 70 5.30 -15.80 1.38
N ARG A 71 6.12 -16.39 2.25
CA ARG A 71 6.12 -16.17 3.71
C ARG A 71 7.54 -16.06 4.25
N ARG A 72 7.70 -15.34 5.38
CA ARG A 72 8.98 -15.30 6.10
C ARG A 72 9.37 -16.71 6.55
N GLY A 73 10.55 -17.16 6.12
CA GLY A 73 11.10 -18.48 6.46
C GLY A 73 11.01 -19.52 5.34
N GLU A 74 10.32 -19.24 4.22
CA GLU A 74 10.44 -20.05 3.00
C GLU A 74 11.82 -19.89 2.36
N ARG A 75 12.28 -20.88 1.60
CA ARG A 75 13.53 -20.74 0.82
C ARG A 75 13.23 -20.12 -0.55
N PRO A 76 14.18 -19.36 -1.11
CA PRO A 76 14.09 -18.80 -2.45
C PRO A 76 13.57 -19.80 -3.49
N GLY A 77 12.41 -19.50 -4.09
CA GLY A 77 11.82 -20.32 -5.17
C GLY A 77 10.97 -21.51 -4.72
N ASP A 78 10.76 -21.70 -3.41
CA ASP A 78 10.01 -22.86 -2.88
C ASP A 78 8.56 -22.92 -3.39
N HIS A 79 7.93 -21.79 -3.75
CA HIS A 79 6.55 -21.78 -4.29
C HIS A 79 6.29 -20.65 -5.30
N VAL A 80 6.41 -20.94 -6.60
CA VAL A 80 6.01 -20.00 -7.66
C VAL A 80 4.50 -20.12 -7.93
N ARG A 81 3.75 -19.01 -7.84
CA ARG A 81 2.31 -18.98 -8.20
C ARG A 81 2.10 -19.37 -9.66
N GLU A 82 1.06 -20.16 -9.94
CA GLU A 82 0.66 -20.46 -11.33
C GLU A 82 0.32 -19.20 -12.12
N VAL A 83 -0.24 -18.18 -11.46
CA VAL A 83 -0.50 -16.85 -12.05
C VAL A 83 0.80 -16.19 -12.49
N THR A 84 1.85 -16.21 -11.65
CA THR A 84 3.17 -15.66 -12.02
C THR A 84 3.77 -16.42 -13.21
N ARG A 85 3.60 -17.75 -13.28
CA ARG A 85 4.03 -18.55 -14.45
C ARG A 85 3.24 -18.20 -15.72
N PHE A 86 1.93 -18.00 -15.59
CA PHE A 86 1.07 -17.61 -16.70
C PHE A 86 1.38 -16.19 -17.19
N GLU A 87 1.55 -15.22 -16.29
CA GLU A 87 1.98 -13.87 -16.65
C GLU A 87 3.35 -13.87 -17.33
N ALA A 88 4.28 -14.70 -16.84
CA ALA A 88 5.58 -14.87 -17.47
C ALA A 88 5.47 -15.44 -18.88
N TRP A 89 4.65 -16.48 -19.06
CA TRP A 89 4.34 -17.04 -20.38
C TRP A 89 3.71 -15.99 -21.31
N TRP A 90 2.75 -15.21 -20.80
CA TRP A 90 2.05 -14.17 -21.57
C TRP A 90 3.02 -13.07 -22.04
N ARG A 91 3.83 -12.51 -21.13
CA ARG A 91 4.83 -11.47 -21.46
C ARG A 91 5.90 -11.98 -22.43
N ARG A 92 6.32 -13.24 -22.30
CA ARG A 92 7.23 -13.87 -23.27
C ARG A 92 6.61 -14.00 -24.65
N THR A 93 5.32 -14.32 -24.71
CA THR A 93 4.59 -14.59 -25.95
C THR A 93 4.22 -13.31 -26.70
N PHE A 94 3.78 -12.28 -25.98
CA PHE A 94 3.20 -11.08 -26.59
C PHE A 94 4.10 -9.83 -26.50
N ASP A 95 4.92 -9.70 -25.47
CA ASP A 95 5.79 -8.53 -25.27
C ASP A 95 7.26 -8.81 -25.65
N GLY A 96 7.59 -10.05 -26.01
CA GLY A 96 8.96 -10.46 -26.39
C GLY A 96 9.98 -10.41 -25.25
N ALA A 97 9.53 -10.25 -24.00
CA ALA A 97 10.40 -10.14 -22.83
C ALA A 97 11.09 -11.49 -22.53
N ARG A 98 12.44 -11.47 -22.41
CA ARG A 98 13.23 -12.65 -22.02
C ARG A 98 13.14 -12.82 -20.49
N LEU A 99 12.13 -13.55 -20.04
CA LEU A 99 11.92 -13.87 -18.61
C LEU A 99 12.65 -15.15 -18.20
N PRO A 100 13.05 -15.29 -16.92
CA PRO A 100 13.70 -16.49 -16.43
C PRO A 100 12.75 -17.69 -16.53
N ASP A 101 13.26 -18.85 -16.97
CA ASP A 101 12.51 -20.10 -16.87
C ASP A 101 12.30 -20.46 -15.37
N PRO A 102 11.14 -21.03 -15.00
CA PRO A 102 10.86 -21.47 -13.63
C PRO A 102 11.88 -22.53 -13.19
N PRO A 103 12.22 -22.59 -11.89
CA PRO A 103 13.18 -23.57 -11.40
C PRO A 103 12.67 -25.00 -11.64
N GLU A 104 13.52 -25.85 -12.23
CA GLU A 104 13.20 -27.26 -12.54
C GLU A 104 13.47 -28.22 -11.36
N SER A 105 14.21 -27.79 -10.33
CA SER A 105 14.55 -28.56 -9.10
C SER A 105 14.99 -27.66 -7.94
N GLU A 106 15.20 -28.22 -6.74
CA GLU A 106 15.87 -27.54 -5.61
C GLU A 106 17.20 -26.91 -6.09
N VAL A 107 17.39 -25.63 -5.76
CA VAL A 107 18.56 -24.84 -6.16
C VAL A 107 19.71 -25.14 -5.19
N PRO A 108 20.92 -25.51 -5.65
CA PRO A 108 22.08 -25.70 -4.77
C PRO A 108 22.41 -24.44 -3.96
N ASP A 109 22.85 -24.58 -2.71
CA ASP A 109 23.10 -23.46 -1.80
C ASP A 109 24.10 -22.43 -2.35
N ASP A 110 25.13 -22.85 -3.08
CA ASP A 110 26.12 -21.98 -3.73
C ASP A 110 25.54 -21.18 -4.91
N ALA A 111 24.43 -21.62 -5.49
CA ALA A 111 23.67 -20.88 -6.49
C ALA A 111 22.67 -19.90 -5.86
N VAL A 112 22.29 -20.07 -4.59
CA VAL A 112 21.35 -19.18 -3.87
C VAL A 112 21.97 -17.80 -3.66
N ASP A 113 23.25 -17.72 -3.27
CA ASP A 113 23.95 -16.44 -3.07
C ASP A 113 23.98 -15.60 -4.36
N ALA A 114 24.29 -16.23 -5.49
CA ALA A 114 24.31 -15.56 -6.80
C ALA A 114 22.90 -15.09 -7.23
N LEU A 115 21.85 -15.85 -6.89
CA LEU A 115 20.47 -15.45 -7.14
C LEU A 115 20.05 -14.26 -6.26
N LEU A 116 20.45 -14.27 -4.99
CA LEU A 116 20.19 -13.17 -4.07
C LEU A 116 20.95 -11.90 -4.49
N ASP A 117 22.18 -12.01 -4.99
CA ASP A 117 22.92 -10.87 -5.54
C ASP A 117 22.26 -10.28 -6.80
N ASP A 118 21.76 -11.12 -7.70
CA ASP A 118 20.96 -10.68 -8.85
C ASP A 118 19.64 -10.01 -8.40
N ALA A 119 18.96 -10.57 -7.38
CA ALA A 119 17.78 -9.95 -6.79
C ALA A 119 18.11 -8.59 -6.16
N ARG A 120 19.18 -8.45 -5.37
CA ARG A 120 19.66 -7.16 -4.83
C ARG A 120 19.95 -6.16 -5.95
N ALA A 121 20.58 -6.59 -7.05
CA ALA A 121 20.86 -5.73 -8.20
C ALA A 121 19.58 -5.23 -8.89
N LYS A 122 18.59 -6.11 -9.04
CA LYS A 122 17.27 -5.75 -9.58
C LYS A 122 16.48 -4.86 -8.64
N VAL A 123 16.53 -5.08 -7.32
CA VAL A 123 15.89 -4.22 -6.30
C VAL A 123 16.48 -2.83 -6.37
N ARG A 124 17.82 -2.72 -6.39
CA ARG A 124 18.53 -1.47 -6.59
C ARG A 124 18.11 -0.77 -7.89
N ARG A 125 17.89 -1.51 -8.98
CA ARG A 125 17.41 -0.94 -10.25
C ARG A 125 15.98 -0.41 -10.15
N CYS A 126 15.08 -1.14 -9.50
CA CYS A 126 13.71 -0.68 -9.21
C CYS A 126 13.75 0.64 -8.42
N PHE A 127 14.52 0.66 -7.32
CA PHE A 127 14.68 1.84 -6.47
C PHE A 127 15.24 3.03 -7.26
N ALA A 128 16.26 2.81 -8.08
CA ALA A 128 16.82 3.85 -8.94
C ALA A 128 15.80 4.44 -9.92
N GLY A 129 14.85 3.63 -10.40
CA GLY A 129 13.77 4.06 -11.28
C GLY A 129 12.85 5.09 -10.61
N PHE A 130 12.20 4.71 -9.51
CA PHE A 130 11.21 5.57 -8.85
C PHE A 130 11.83 6.66 -7.95
N LEU A 131 13.03 6.42 -7.37
CA LEU A 131 13.77 7.45 -6.62
C LEU A 131 14.49 8.43 -7.54
N GLY A 132 14.70 8.09 -8.81
CA GLY A 132 15.42 8.94 -9.77
C GLY A 132 14.94 10.40 -9.77
N PRO A 133 13.62 10.68 -9.91
CA PRO A 133 13.09 12.04 -9.81
C PRO A 133 13.29 12.69 -8.43
N VAL A 134 13.16 11.92 -7.34
CA VAL A 134 13.33 12.41 -5.95
C VAL A 134 14.77 12.86 -5.71
N VAL A 135 15.74 12.01 -6.07
CA VAL A 135 17.17 12.27 -5.95
C VAL A 135 17.59 13.46 -6.82
N ARG A 136 17.12 13.52 -8.07
CA ARG A 136 17.40 14.67 -8.96
C ARG A 136 16.86 15.99 -8.42
N ALA A 137 15.72 15.95 -7.74
CA ALA A 137 15.14 17.13 -7.11
C ALA A 137 15.83 17.50 -5.79
N GLY A 138 16.72 16.65 -5.25
CA GLY A 138 17.42 16.87 -3.99
C GLY A 138 16.50 16.82 -2.77
N VAL A 139 15.34 16.19 -2.88
CA VAL A 139 14.36 16.09 -1.80
C VAL A 139 14.73 14.89 -0.91
N PRO A 140 14.86 15.06 0.42
CA PRO A 140 15.03 13.95 1.33
C PRO A 140 13.86 12.97 1.27
N PHE A 141 14.11 11.69 1.52
CA PHE A 141 13.06 10.68 1.52
C PHE A 141 13.22 9.64 2.62
N ALA A 142 12.11 9.00 2.96
CA ALA A 142 12.04 7.87 3.89
C ALA A 142 11.10 6.79 3.36
N ALA A 143 11.32 5.54 3.76
CA ALA A 143 10.53 4.39 3.32
C ALA A 143 10.20 3.45 4.49
N THR A 144 9.00 2.89 4.47
CA THR A 144 8.60 1.69 5.24
C THR A 144 8.12 0.61 4.27
N TYR A 145 7.72 -0.55 4.78
CA TYR A 145 7.49 -1.76 4.00
C TYR A 145 6.03 -2.20 4.02
N GLY A 146 5.65 -2.87 2.95
CA GLY A 146 4.39 -3.56 2.77
C GLY A 146 4.57 -5.07 2.57
N ASN A 147 3.44 -5.73 2.32
CA ASN A 147 3.37 -7.19 2.18
C ASN A 147 3.95 -7.71 0.85
N HIS A 148 4.26 -6.86 -0.13
CA HIS A 148 4.89 -7.31 -1.37
C HIS A 148 6.40 -7.04 -1.41
N ASP A 149 6.94 -6.18 -0.56
CA ASP A 149 8.35 -5.79 -0.64
C ASP A 149 9.32 -6.94 -0.35
N PHE A 150 9.02 -7.77 0.65
CA PHE A 150 9.88 -8.90 1.01
C PHE A 150 9.79 -10.07 0.01
N GLN A 151 8.70 -10.15 -0.77
CA GLN A 151 8.43 -11.29 -1.64
C GLN A 151 9.46 -11.43 -2.76
N CYS A 152 10.23 -10.39 -3.06
CA CYS A 152 11.34 -10.49 -4.01
C CYS A 152 12.54 -11.32 -3.49
N GLY A 153 12.52 -11.71 -2.21
CA GLY A 153 13.57 -12.48 -1.54
C GLY A 153 14.54 -11.64 -0.71
N ILE A 154 14.41 -10.32 -0.71
CA ILE A 154 15.27 -9.39 0.03
C ILE A 154 14.52 -8.86 1.25
N LEU A 155 15.09 -9.04 2.44
CA LEU A 155 14.45 -8.63 3.71
C LEU A 155 14.47 -7.11 3.91
N ALA A 156 13.58 -6.60 4.76
CA ALA A 156 13.44 -5.17 5.06
C ALA A 156 14.77 -4.50 5.46
N GLY A 157 15.56 -5.11 6.37
CA GLY A 157 16.86 -4.55 6.77
C GLY A 157 17.88 -4.47 5.62
N GLU A 158 17.89 -5.44 4.71
CA GLU A 158 18.72 -5.39 3.50
C GLU A 158 18.23 -4.30 2.54
N GLN A 159 16.91 -4.12 2.41
CA GLN A 159 16.33 -3.04 1.61
C GLN A 159 16.65 -1.65 2.18
N ASP A 160 16.64 -1.47 3.51
CA ASP A 160 17.14 -0.24 4.18
C ASP A 160 18.59 0.02 3.77
N GLY A 161 19.40 -1.03 3.74
CA GLY A 161 20.77 -1.02 3.21
C GLY A 161 20.87 -0.41 1.80
N ILE A 162 20.02 -0.88 0.90
CA ILE A 162 19.99 -0.43 -0.51
C ILE A 162 19.43 1.00 -0.61
N TYR A 163 18.37 1.35 0.12
CA TYR A 163 17.82 2.70 0.12
C TYR A 163 18.87 3.74 0.53
N ARG A 164 19.70 3.42 1.52
CA ARG A 164 20.79 4.30 2.00
C ARG A 164 21.89 4.55 0.97
N GLU A 165 21.97 3.76 -0.11
CA GLU A 165 22.90 4.04 -1.21
C GLU A 165 22.47 5.27 -2.03
N PHE A 166 21.20 5.67 -1.95
CA PHE A 166 20.65 6.81 -2.69
C PHE A 166 20.76 8.11 -1.87
N PRO A 167 21.24 9.21 -2.49
CA PRO A 167 21.32 10.50 -1.81
C PRO A 167 19.95 10.98 -1.31
N GLY A 168 19.92 11.50 -0.07
CA GLY A 168 18.69 12.01 0.55
C GLY A 168 17.91 10.97 1.35
N CYS A 169 18.32 9.70 1.36
CA CYS A 169 17.71 8.68 2.22
C CYS A 169 17.85 9.04 3.70
N LEU A 170 16.73 8.95 4.44
CA LEU A 170 16.63 9.18 5.88
C LEU A 170 16.37 7.90 6.68
N ASN A 171 16.27 6.73 6.03
CA ASN A 171 16.10 5.46 6.74
C ASN A 171 17.34 5.22 7.64
N PRO A 172 17.12 4.93 8.93
CA PRO A 172 18.21 4.70 9.88
C PRO A 172 18.92 3.36 9.61
N ARG A 173 20.05 3.14 10.29
CA ARG A 173 20.60 1.79 10.42
C ARG A 173 19.82 1.02 11.47
N ASP A 174 19.75 -0.30 11.30
CA ASP A 174 19.16 -1.20 12.29
C ASP A 174 19.90 -1.04 13.64
N PRO A 175 19.20 -0.89 14.77
CA PRO A 175 19.81 -0.84 16.10
C PRO A 175 20.68 -2.08 16.41
N GLY A 176 20.38 -3.24 15.80
CA GLY A 176 21.14 -4.48 15.93
C GLY A 176 22.46 -4.51 15.14
N GLU A 177 22.64 -3.64 14.16
CA GLU A 177 23.92 -3.46 13.46
C GLU A 177 24.84 -2.58 14.32
N HIS A 178 25.92 -3.16 14.88
CA HIS A 178 26.91 -2.41 15.68
C HIS A 178 27.37 -1.12 14.94
N GLY A 179 26.97 0.05 15.46
CA GLY A 179 27.16 1.35 14.80
C GLY A 179 26.61 2.53 15.60
N ALA A 180 26.68 3.74 15.01
CA ALA A 180 26.37 5.01 15.66
C ALA A 180 24.89 5.20 16.08
N ASP A 181 23.99 4.33 15.64
CA ASP A 181 22.54 4.44 15.86
C ASP A 181 21.99 3.41 16.88
N GLY A 182 22.83 2.52 17.44
CA GLY A 182 22.39 1.43 18.33
C GLY A 182 21.71 1.86 19.64
N ASP A 183 21.89 3.12 20.05
CA ASP A 183 21.23 3.74 21.21
C ASP A 183 20.24 4.86 20.79
N ASN A 184 19.88 4.96 19.51
CA ASN A 184 19.01 6.05 19.03
C ASN A 184 17.54 5.74 19.37
N PRO A 185 16.90 6.49 20.30
CA PRO A 185 15.52 6.21 20.70
C PRO A 185 14.50 6.46 19.58
N LEU A 186 14.91 7.10 18.48
CA LEU A 186 14.07 7.36 17.32
C LEU A 186 14.00 6.18 16.35
N VAL A 187 14.65 5.06 16.63
CA VAL A 187 14.72 3.88 15.76
C VAL A 187 14.27 2.65 16.54
N CYS A 188 13.32 1.89 15.99
CA CYS A 188 12.83 0.66 16.60
C CYS A 188 13.37 -0.59 15.89
N GLU A 189 13.09 -0.68 14.59
CA GLU A 189 13.40 -1.82 13.72
C GLU A 189 13.34 -1.34 12.25
N PRO A 190 13.82 -2.12 11.27
CA PRO A 190 13.73 -1.75 9.86
C PRO A 190 12.32 -1.33 9.43
N GLY A 191 12.21 -0.11 8.89
CA GLY A 191 10.94 0.52 8.50
C GLY A 191 10.13 1.18 9.64
N THR A 192 10.54 1.03 10.91
CA THR A 192 9.88 1.65 12.08
C THR A 192 10.80 2.65 12.78
N PHE A 193 10.58 3.94 12.54
CA PHE A 193 11.42 5.04 13.06
C PHE A 193 10.73 6.40 12.98
N ALA A 194 11.22 7.39 13.73
CA ALA A 194 10.69 8.74 13.76
C ALA A 194 11.69 9.77 13.19
N LEU A 195 11.14 10.74 12.46
CA LEU A 195 11.86 11.86 11.85
C LEU A 195 11.39 13.17 12.49
N PRO A 196 12.17 13.75 13.42
CA PRO A 196 11.86 15.04 14.02
C PRO A 196 11.96 16.16 12.97
N VAL A 197 10.96 17.03 12.93
CA VAL A 197 10.95 18.25 12.11
C VAL A 197 11.11 19.45 13.03
N GLU A 198 12.22 20.17 12.88
CA GLU A 198 12.54 21.31 13.73
C GLU A 198 11.74 22.56 13.37
N ALA A 199 11.52 23.38 14.39
CA ALA A 199 11.06 24.75 14.27
C ALA A 199 11.95 25.56 13.32
N SER A 200 11.35 26.54 12.64
CA SER A 200 12.06 27.34 11.64
C SER A 200 13.11 28.28 12.24
N ASP A 201 12.98 28.61 13.52
CA ASP A 201 13.81 29.55 14.27
C ASP A 201 15.24 29.06 14.60
N ARG A 202 15.58 27.81 14.25
CA ARG A 202 16.89 27.18 14.56
C ARG A 202 17.18 27.04 16.06
N SER A 203 16.14 27.06 16.90
CA SER A 203 16.24 26.76 18.33
C SER A 203 16.61 25.30 18.63
N GLY A 204 16.43 24.40 17.66
CA GLY A 204 16.55 22.95 17.85
C GLY A 204 15.29 22.29 18.43
N ARG A 205 14.24 23.08 18.73
CA ARG A 205 12.93 22.60 19.14
C ARG A 205 12.29 21.77 18.03
N VAL A 206 11.78 20.60 18.37
CA VAL A 206 10.98 19.76 17.47
C VAL A 206 9.55 20.29 17.45
N ALA A 207 9.10 20.77 16.29
CA ALA A 207 7.76 21.32 16.11
C ALA A 207 6.74 20.24 15.74
N MET A 208 7.15 19.21 14.99
CA MET A 208 6.37 18.01 14.73
C MET A 208 7.29 16.81 14.46
N SER A 209 6.74 15.61 14.39
CA SER A 209 7.46 14.42 13.89
C SER A 209 6.67 13.69 12.80
N VAL A 210 7.42 13.09 11.87
CA VAL A 210 6.91 12.12 10.90
C VAL A 210 7.35 10.74 11.35
N VAL A 211 6.41 9.83 11.57
CA VAL A 211 6.69 8.48 12.07
C VAL A 211 6.42 7.46 10.96
N MET A 212 7.43 6.65 10.65
CA MET A 212 7.30 5.51 9.74
C MET A 212 7.07 4.27 10.60
N VAL A 213 6.09 3.44 10.24
CA VAL A 213 5.80 2.18 10.94
C VAL A 213 5.82 1.03 9.94
N ASN A 214 6.58 -0.02 10.25
CA ASN A 214 6.49 -1.29 9.56
C ASN A 214 5.26 -2.03 10.08
N SER A 215 4.18 -2.03 9.28
CA SER A 215 2.91 -2.67 9.64
C SER A 215 2.95 -4.20 9.53
N GLY A 216 4.11 -4.78 9.24
CA GLY A 216 4.25 -6.19 8.93
C GLY A 216 3.83 -6.51 7.49
N ASP A 217 3.84 -7.80 7.16
CA ASP A 217 3.50 -8.31 5.84
C ASP A 217 2.25 -9.20 5.86
N TYR A 218 2.42 -10.50 6.06
CA TYR A 218 1.34 -11.47 6.20
C TYR A 218 1.41 -12.08 7.59
N ALA A 219 0.25 -12.35 8.17
CA ALA A 219 0.20 -13.10 9.42
C ALA A 219 0.79 -14.50 9.20
N THR A 220 1.59 -14.97 10.16
CA THR A 220 2.33 -16.23 10.06
C THR A 220 1.59 -17.43 10.65
N GLU A 221 0.44 -17.23 11.30
CA GLU A 221 -0.37 -18.27 11.94
C GLU A 221 -1.87 -18.08 11.71
N ARG A 222 -2.59 -19.18 11.44
CA ARG A 222 -4.05 -19.29 11.53
C ARG A 222 -4.47 -19.06 12.98
N LEU A 223 -4.75 -17.82 13.36
CA LEU A 223 -5.38 -17.56 14.66
C LEU A 223 -6.88 -17.83 14.54
N SER A 224 -7.30 -19.00 15.01
CA SER A 224 -8.70 -19.28 15.35
C SER A 224 -9.11 -18.36 16.52
N PRO A 225 -10.31 -17.74 16.51
CA PRO A 225 -10.77 -16.87 17.60
C PRO A 225 -10.94 -17.57 18.96
N ASP A 226 -10.88 -18.91 19.00
CA ASP A 226 -11.06 -19.71 20.22
C ASP A 226 -9.77 -20.45 20.67
N ASP A 227 -8.67 -20.38 19.93
CA ASP A 227 -7.43 -21.10 20.27
C ASP A 227 -6.50 -20.26 21.15
N THR A 228 -6.90 -20.08 22.41
CA THR A 228 -5.91 -20.29 23.47
C THR A 228 -5.71 -21.81 23.58
N VAL A 229 -4.69 -22.36 22.92
CA VAL A 229 -4.05 -23.70 23.09
C VAL A 229 -3.80 -24.41 21.74
N PHE A 230 -2.53 -24.84 21.56
CA PHE A 230 -1.96 -25.64 20.46
C PHE A 230 -2.79 -26.86 19.96
N GLY A 231 -2.94 -27.05 18.62
CA GLY A 231 -3.24 -28.37 18.02
C GLY A 231 -3.69 -28.42 16.53
N GLU A 232 -3.08 -29.35 15.76
CA GLU A 232 -3.20 -29.83 14.35
C GLU A 232 -4.56 -29.85 13.55
N PRO A 233 -4.51 -29.98 12.20
CA PRO A 233 -5.52 -29.51 11.24
C PRO A 233 -6.48 -30.59 10.68
N SER A 234 -7.65 -30.17 10.18
CA SER A 234 -8.57 -31.06 9.46
C SER A 234 -8.95 -30.54 8.06
N SER A 235 -8.86 -31.46 7.09
CA SER A 235 -9.28 -31.37 5.70
C SER A 235 -10.69 -31.94 5.50
N HIS A 236 -11.25 -31.73 4.30
CA HIS A 236 -12.54 -32.17 3.73
C HIS A 236 -13.65 -31.13 3.87
N LEU A 237 -14.31 -30.77 2.75
CA LEU A 237 -15.75 -30.46 2.64
C LEU A 237 -16.20 -30.07 1.19
N ALA A 238 -17.52 -30.14 0.91
CA ALA A 238 -18.20 -30.43 -0.37
C ALA A 238 -19.14 -29.28 -0.86
N PRO A 239 -19.76 -29.33 -2.07
CA PRO A 239 -20.33 -28.17 -2.80
C PRO A 239 -21.50 -27.37 -2.16
N ALA A 240 -22.08 -27.82 -1.05
CA ALA A 240 -23.07 -27.04 -0.28
C ALA A 240 -22.43 -26.04 0.71
N GLU A 241 -21.09 -26.01 0.78
CA GLU A 241 -20.31 -25.11 1.64
C GLU A 241 -19.80 -23.87 0.93
N TYR A 242 -20.09 -23.75 -0.36
CA TYR A 242 -19.85 -22.56 -1.16
C TYR A 242 -20.60 -21.31 -0.64
N ALA A 243 -21.66 -21.50 0.16
CA ALA A 243 -22.37 -20.39 0.85
C ALA A 243 -21.88 -20.16 2.30
N ARG A 244 -20.93 -20.96 2.79
CA ARG A 244 -20.42 -20.90 4.17
C ARG A 244 -18.93 -20.57 4.28
N ASP A 245 -18.17 -20.67 3.19
CA ASP A 245 -16.75 -20.30 3.19
C ASP A 245 -16.34 -19.53 1.92
N PRO A 246 -16.27 -18.19 1.96
CA PRO A 246 -15.82 -17.39 0.82
C PRO A 246 -14.31 -17.49 0.55
N ARG A 247 -13.54 -18.25 1.37
CA ARG A 247 -12.07 -18.26 1.36
C ARG A 247 -11.40 -19.16 0.32
N GLY A 248 -12.18 -19.90 -0.49
CA GLY A 248 -11.62 -20.80 -1.52
C GLY A 248 -11.36 -20.19 -2.90
N LEU A 249 -11.77 -18.93 -3.12
CA LEU A 249 -11.55 -18.18 -4.36
C LEU A 249 -10.81 -16.85 -4.14
N ASP A 250 -10.40 -16.60 -2.90
CA ASP A 250 -9.48 -15.51 -2.60
C ASP A 250 -8.08 -15.99 -2.93
N LEU A 251 -7.47 -15.38 -3.95
CA LEU A 251 -6.09 -15.67 -4.35
C LEU A 251 -5.06 -15.26 -3.28
N ALA A 252 -5.50 -14.76 -2.11
CA ALA A 252 -4.72 -14.55 -0.89
C ALA A 252 -4.75 -15.79 0.02
N ASP A 253 -3.95 -16.78 -0.37
CA ASP A 253 -3.83 -18.07 0.28
C ASP A 253 -3.15 -17.91 1.68
N SER A 254 -4.01 -17.79 2.71
CA SER A 254 -4.13 -18.62 3.92
C SER A 254 -3.92 -18.12 5.37
N ASP A 255 -3.36 -16.93 5.70
CA ASP A 255 -3.22 -16.56 7.14
C ASP A 255 -3.57 -15.13 7.59
N GLY A 256 -3.78 -14.13 6.72
CA GLY A 256 -4.07 -12.75 7.18
C GLY A 256 -3.05 -11.73 6.73
N TYR A 257 -3.39 -10.45 6.89
CA TYR A 257 -2.41 -9.37 6.82
C TYR A 257 -1.72 -9.18 8.17
N GLY A 258 -0.45 -8.80 8.14
CA GLY A 258 0.38 -8.60 9.31
C GLY A 258 -0.03 -7.37 10.14
N THR A 259 0.55 -7.29 11.33
CA THR A 259 0.46 -6.13 12.22
C THR A 259 1.87 -5.66 12.58
N PRO A 260 2.04 -4.40 13.06
CA PRO A 260 3.29 -4.00 13.69
C PRO A 260 3.70 -4.97 14.81
N THR A 261 5.01 -5.09 15.05
CA THR A 261 5.52 -5.95 16.12
C THR A 261 5.12 -5.42 17.50
N PRO A 262 5.04 -6.26 18.54
CA PRO A 262 4.80 -5.80 19.90
C PRO A 262 5.83 -4.76 20.37
N GLN A 263 7.09 -4.88 19.89
CA GLN A 263 8.14 -3.91 20.14
C GLN A 263 7.83 -2.56 19.49
N ALA A 264 7.42 -2.55 18.22
CA ALA A 264 6.99 -1.34 17.51
C ALA A 264 5.80 -0.65 18.22
N LEU A 265 4.80 -1.42 18.64
CA LEU A 265 3.62 -0.89 19.35
C LEU A 265 4.00 -0.20 20.67
N ALA A 266 4.87 -0.82 21.48
CA ALA A 266 5.38 -0.19 22.70
C ALA A 266 6.21 1.06 22.39
N TRP A 267 7.06 0.97 21.35
CA TRP A 267 7.94 2.05 20.94
C TRP A 267 7.20 3.33 20.50
N LEU A 268 5.99 3.24 19.96
CA LEU A 268 5.17 4.40 19.57
C LEU A 268 4.96 5.40 20.73
N GLY A 269 4.82 4.89 21.95
CA GLY A 269 4.75 5.72 23.16
C GLY A 269 6.12 6.17 23.65
N ASP A 270 7.13 5.31 23.55
CA ASP A 270 8.49 5.59 24.01
C ASP A 270 9.12 6.74 23.21
N VAL A 271 8.95 6.74 21.89
CA VAL A 271 9.48 7.79 21.02
C VAL A 271 8.87 9.15 21.31
N GLN A 272 7.57 9.22 21.67
CA GLN A 272 6.94 10.47 22.07
C GLN A 272 7.54 11.01 23.37
N ARG A 273 7.86 10.14 24.33
CA ARG A 273 8.55 10.55 25.56
C ARG A 273 9.96 11.06 25.27
N SER A 274 10.72 10.40 24.41
CA SER A 274 12.05 10.87 24.01
C SER A 274 12.00 12.21 23.26
N LEU A 275 11.00 12.45 22.42
CA LEU A 275 10.80 13.73 21.75
C LEU A 275 10.40 14.84 22.73
N ALA A 276 9.54 14.54 23.70
CA ALA A 276 9.14 15.45 24.76
C ALA A 276 10.32 15.85 25.66
N GLU A 277 11.17 14.87 26.03
CA GLU A 277 12.41 15.10 26.77
C GLU A 277 13.39 15.98 25.98
N ARG A 278 13.53 15.72 24.67
CA ARG A 278 14.36 16.55 23.78
C ARG A 278 13.89 18.01 23.74
N ASN A 279 12.58 18.25 23.76
CA ASN A 279 12.02 19.60 23.80
C ASN A 279 12.10 20.25 25.20
N GLY A 280 12.23 19.45 26.26
CA GLY A 280 12.36 19.91 27.64
C GLY A 280 11.06 20.45 28.27
N ASP A 281 9.92 20.35 27.58
CA ASP A 281 8.62 20.80 28.07
C ASP A 281 7.72 19.65 28.54
N GLY A 282 8.17 18.40 28.37
CA GLY A 282 7.46 17.20 28.82
C GLY A 282 6.15 16.92 28.08
N ARG A 283 5.88 17.64 26.97
CA ARG A 283 4.67 17.45 26.17
C ARG A 283 4.97 16.58 24.95
N PRO A 284 4.09 15.61 24.62
CA PRO A 284 4.17 14.89 23.36
C PRO A 284 4.23 15.84 22.16
N VAL A 285 4.99 15.46 21.15
CA VAL A 285 5.19 16.26 19.95
C VAL A 285 4.08 15.94 18.94
N PRO A 286 3.48 16.95 18.27
CA PRO A 286 2.53 16.69 17.19
C PRO A 286 3.11 15.72 16.15
N ALA A 287 2.44 14.61 15.89
CA ALA A 287 2.95 13.54 15.07
C ALA A 287 1.95 13.02 14.04
N ILE A 288 2.47 12.70 12.86
CA ILE A 288 1.75 11.97 11.82
C ILE A 288 2.47 10.63 11.57
N ALA A 289 1.71 9.54 11.56
CA ALA A 289 2.21 8.20 11.28
C ALA A 289 1.88 7.77 9.84
N PHE A 290 2.81 7.04 9.23
CA PHE A 290 2.67 6.45 7.90
C PHE A 290 3.05 4.98 7.94
N GLN A 291 2.18 4.14 7.38
CA GLN A 291 2.43 2.70 7.26
C GLN A 291 1.77 2.14 6.00
N HIS A 292 1.93 0.84 5.77
CA HIS A 292 1.36 0.20 4.60
C HIS A 292 -0.05 -0.34 4.87
N ILE A 293 -0.14 -1.36 5.74
CA ILE A 293 -1.38 -2.11 6.01
C ILE A 293 -2.23 -1.33 7.02
N PRO A 294 -3.52 -1.11 6.75
CA PRO A 294 -4.42 -0.40 7.66
C PRO A 294 -4.81 -1.25 8.89
N PRO A 295 -4.94 -0.65 10.09
CA PRO A 295 -5.59 -1.30 11.22
C PRO A 295 -7.12 -1.36 11.05
N GLN A 296 -7.79 -2.21 11.83
CA GLN A 296 -9.23 -2.46 11.68
C GLN A 296 -10.10 -1.21 11.90
N GLU A 297 -9.62 -0.24 12.68
CA GLU A 297 -10.28 1.01 12.98
C GLU A 297 -10.60 1.84 11.72
N PHE A 298 -9.95 1.59 10.59
CA PHE A 298 -10.34 2.20 9.32
C PHE A 298 -11.78 1.86 8.92
N TYR A 299 -12.35 0.72 9.35
CA TYR A 299 -13.77 0.43 9.17
C TYR A 299 -14.69 1.39 9.93
N GLN A 300 -14.21 2.10 10.96
CA GLN A 300 -14.99 3.13 11.65
C GLN A 300 -15.16 4.40 10.81
N CYS A 301 -14.37 4.57 9.74
CA CYS A 301 -14.63 5.59 8.72
C CYS A 301 -15.79 5.21 7.79
N LEU A 302 -16.30 3.98 7.90
CA LEU A 302 -17.32 3.44 7.02
C LEU A 302 -18.64 3.23 7.77
N LYS A 303 -19.72 3.24 7.01
CA LYS A 303 -21.07 2.90 7.47
C LYS A 303 -21.52 1.61 6.81
N GLU A 304 -21.88 0.63 7.65
CA GLU A 304 -22.49 -0.61 7.16
C GLU A 304 -23.88 -0.34 6.56
N VAL A 305 -24.16 -0.97 5.42
CA VAL A 305 -25.38 -0.77 4.63
C VAL A 305 -25.89 -2.10 4.06
N PRO A 306 -27.18 -2.16 3.65
CA PRO A 306 -27.72 -3.34 3.00
C PRO A 306 -26.92 -3.76 1.75
N PRO A 307 -26.80 -5.07 1.43
CA PRO A 307 -25.94 -5.56 0.35
C PRO A 307 -26.21 -5.03 -1.06
N LEU A 308 -27.42 -4.51 -1.33
CA LEU A 308 -27.81 -3.97 -2.64
C LEU A 308 -27.66 -2.45 -2.73
N THR A 309 -27.07 -1.81 -1.71
CA THR A 309 -26.87 -0.37 -1.69
C THR A 309 -25.90 0.04 -2.82
N PRO A 310 -26.26 1.02 -3.66
CA PRO A 310 -25.39 1.47 -4.75
C PRO A 310 -24.02 1.94 -4.25
N ASN A 311 -22.97 1.53 -4.97
CA ASN A 311 -21.56 1.81 -4.65
C ASN A 311 -21.08 1.27 -3.28
N ALA A 312 -21.84 0.39 -2.64
CA ALA A 312 -21.34 -0.29 -1.45
C ALA A 312 -20.23 -1.28 -1.84
N VAL A 313 -19.26 -1.41 -0.95
CA VAL A 313 -18.11 -2.30 -1.05
C VAL A 313 -18.26 -3.39 -0.01
N GLU A 314 -18.06 -4.65 -0.39
CA GLU A 314 -18.08 -5.77 0.55
C GLU A 314 -16.76 -5.85 1.31
N GLY A 315 -16.82 -5.99 2.63
CA GLY A 315 -15.62 -6.16 3.46
C GLY A 315 -14.84 -7.42 3.08
N ALA A 316 -13.55 -7.41 3.36
CA ALA A 316 -12.67 -8.57 3.18
C ALA A 316 -12.51 -9.33 4.52
N ARG A 317 -12.18 -10.63 4.43
CA ARG A 317 -11.76 -11.47 5.57
C ARG A 317 -12.69 -11.36 6.80
N THR A 318 -12.21 -10.86 7.95
CA THR A 318 -13.00 -10.68 9.19
C THR A 318 -14.28 -9.85 8.99
N PHE A 319 -14.33 -9.04 7.93
CA PHE A 319 -15.47 -8.18 7.58
C PHE A 319 -16.29 -8.71 6.39
N ALA A 320 -16.00 -9.92 5.90
CA ALA A 320 -16.68 -10.54 4.76
C ALA A 320 -18.20 -10.69 4.98
N GLY A 321 -18.96 -10.54 3.89
CA GLY A 321 -20.42 -10.63 3.90
C GLY A 321 -21.14 -9.37 4.38
N ARG A 322 -20.41 -8.37 4.91
CA ARG A 322 -20.93 -7.05 5.29
C ARG A 322 -20.59 -6.04 4.19
N CYS A 323 -21.51 -5.13 3.88
CA CYS A 323 -21.32 -4.12 2.84
C CYS A 323 -21.25 -2.72 3.44
N TYR A 324 -20.39 -1.87 2.89
CA TYR A 324 -20.08 -0.57 3.47
C TYR A 324 -20.07 0.55 2.43
N VAL A 325 -20.35 1.76 2.88
CA VAL A 325 -20.08 3.01 2.18
C VAL A 325 -19.25 3.92 3.09
N LEU A 326 -18.61 4.95 2.55
CA LEU A 326 -18.00 5.99 3.38
C LEU A 326 -19.04 6.64 4.30
N ASP A 327 -18.71 6.74 5.58
CA ASP A 327 -19.50 7.55 6.49
C ASP A 327 -19.16 9.03 6.26
N ARG A 328 -20.08 9.73 5.59
CA ARG A 328 -19.94 11.15 5.24
C ARG A 328 -20.01 12.09 6.44
N SER A 329 -20.40 11.61 7.63
CA SER A 329 -20.40 12.40 8.86
C SER A 329 -19.00 12.55 9.48
N VAL A 330 -18.10 11.61 9.21
CA VAL A 330 -16.72 11.60 9.73
C VAL A 330 -15.67 11.75 8.63
N CYS A 331 -16.00 11.40 7.38
CA CYS A 331 -15.09 11.52 6.25
C CYS A 331 -15.08 12.91 5.61
N ARG A 332 -13.90 13.41 5.29
CA ARG A 332 -13.70 14.68 4.57
C ARG A 332 -14.38 14.65 3.19
N PRO A 333 -14.93 15.79 2.71
CA PRO A 333 -15.45 15.89 1.34
C PRO A 333 -14.42 15.49 0.28
N GLY A 334 -14.89 14.85 -0.79
CA GLY A 334 -14.01 14.34 -1.86
C GLY A 334 -13.39 12.97 -1.57
N SER A 335 -13.58 12.41 -0.37
CA SER A 335 -13.16 11.05 -0.02
C SER A 335 -13.79 9.98 -0.92
N ILE A 336 -12.98 8.99 -1.32
CA ILE A 336 -13.36 7.87 -2.19
C ILE A 336 -13.03 6.53 -1.51
N LEU A 337 -14.03 5.66 -1.41
CA LEU A 337 -13.87 4.24 -1.11
C LEU A 337 -14.02 3.50 -2.45
N GLY A 338 -12.91 2.91 -2.90
CA GLY A 338 -12.81 2.27 -4.20
C GLY A 338 -12.87 0.75 -4.12
N GLU A 339 -12.43 0.18 -3.01
CA GLU A 339 -12.39 -1.25 -2.73
C GLU A 339 -12.44 -1.52 -1.22
N SER A 340 -12.46 -2.81 -0.86
CA SER A 340 -12.55 -3.25 0.53
C SER A 340 -11.31 -2.81 1.31
N ILE A 341 -11.42 -2.76 2.64
CA ILE A 341 -10.26 -2.46 3.48
C ILE A 341 -9.53 -3.78 3.77
N GLY A 342 -8.32 -3.92 3.23
CA GLY A 342 -7.39 -5.02 3.47
C GLY A 342 -6.63 -4.90 4.79
N CYS A 343 -7.34 -4.83 5.92
CA CYS A 343 -6.71 -4.71 7.23
C CYS A 343 -6.25 -6.06 7.80
N ALA A 344 -5.41 -6.00 8.84
CA ALA A 344 -5.08 -7.15 9.67
C ALA A 344 -6.34 -7.84 10.23
N ASP A 345 -6.30 -9.17 10.33
CA ASP A 345 -7.43 -9.98 10.80
C ASP A 345 -7.66 -9.86 12.30
N VAL A 346 -6.63 -9.46 13.05
CA VAL A 346 -6.66 -9.19 14.49
C VAL A 346 -6.36 -7.71 14.74
N ASN A 347 -7.17 -7.07 15.58
CA ASN A 347 -6.86 -5.74 16.08
C ASN A 347 -5.78 -5.85 17.17
N CYS A 348 -4.57 -5.37 16.87
CA CYS A 348 -3.43 -5.39 17.79
C CYS A 348 -3.38 -4.21 18.79
N GLY A 349 -4.38 -3.31 18.75
CA GLY A 349 -4.45 -2.13 19.60
C GLY A 349 -3.59 -0.96 19.12
N GLU A 350 -3.18 -0.94 17.85
CA GLU A 350 -2.31 0.12 17.29
C GLU A 350 -2.91 1.52 17.44
N VAL A 351 -4.16 1.73 17.05
CA VAL A 351 -4.80 3.05 17.17
C VAL A 351 -4.96 3.46 18.64
N ALA A 352 -5.21 2.51 19.53
CA ALA A 352 -5.22 2.78 20.96
C ALA A 352 -3.83 3.20 21.48
N ALA A 353 -2.76 2.52 21.05
CA ALA A 353 -1.39 2.88 21.41
C ALA A 353 -1.01 4.29 20.93
N LEU A 354 -1.39 4.68 19.70
CA LEU A 354 -1.18 6.04 19.18
C LEU A 354 -1.94 7.08 20.02
N ARG A 355 -3.18 6.79 20.43
CA ARG A 355 -3.97 7.68 21.29
C ARG A 355 -3.37 7.84 22.67
N ASP A 356 -3.03 6.72 23.31
CA ASP A 356 -2.50 6.67 24.67
C ASP A 356 -1.12 7.33 24.77
N ALA A 357 -0.30 7.24 23.71
CA ALA A 357 0.97 7.94 23.61
C ALA A 357 0.82 9.47 23.62
N GLY A 358 -0.28 9.98 23.07
CA GLY A 358 -0.50 11.40 22.84
C GLY A 358 0.37 11.97 21.71
N GLY A 359 -0.01 13.14 21.18
CA GLY A 359 0.73 13.83 20.11
C GLY A 359 0.36 13.38 18.69
N TYR A 360 0.00 12.10 18.49
CA TYR A 360 -0.45 11.61 17.18
C TYR A 360 -1.81 12.20 16.79
N PHE A 361 -1.88 12.85 15.63
CA PHE A 361 -3.11 13.43 15.10
C PHE A 361 -3.59 12.73 13.82
N ALA A 362 -2.76 11.89 13.20
CA ALA A 362 -3.11 11.20 11.97
C ALA A 362 -2.31 9.90 11.75
N LEU A 363 -2.96 8.93 11.12
CA LEU A 363 -2.37 7.70 10.57
C LEU A 363 -2.79 7.55 9.10
N TYR A 364 -1.80 7.44 8.21
CA TYR A 364 -2.03 7.27 6.77
C TYR A 364 -1.46 5.96 6.24
N CYS A 365 -2.27 5.26 5.43
CA CYS A 365 -1.99 3.95 4.88
C CYS A 365 -1.98 3.94 3.34
N GLY A 366 -1.38 2.89 2.76
CA GLY A 366 -1.45 2.52 1.35
C GLY A 366 -2.29 1.24 1.19
N HIS A 367 -1.74 0.23 0.52
CA HIS A 367 -2.25 -1.16 0.46
C HIS A 367 -3.50 -1.35 -0.42
N ASP A 368 -4.55 -0.59 -0.14
CA ASP A 368 -5.78 -0.62 -0.93
C ASP A 368 -5.69 0.42 -2.07
N HIS A 369 -5.26 -0.03 -3.24
CA HIS A 369 -4.86 0.80 -4.37
C HIS A 369 -5.90 1.82 -4.85
N LYS A 370 -7.20 1.59 -4.62
CA LYS A 370 -8.33 2.42 -5.09
C LYS A 370 -8.89 3.33 -3.99
N ASN A 371 -8.46 3.17 -2.75
CA ASN A 371 -8.96 3.97 -1.62
C ASN A 371 -8.24 5.32 -1.55
N ALA A 372 -9.01 6.39 -1.36
CA ALA A 372 -8.50 7.76 -1.28
C ALA A 372 -9.42 8.59 -0.37
N PHE A 373 -9.53 8.21 0.90
CA PHE A 373 -10.37 8.89 1.88
C PHE A 373 -9.57 9.37 3.09
N VAL A 374 -10.18 10.27 3.88
CA VAL A 374 -9.70 10.69 5.20
C VAL A 374 -10.92 10.78 6.11
N GLY A 375 -10.96 9.96 7.16
CA GLY A 375 -11.99 9.98 8.20
C GLY A 375 -11.42 10.43 9.53
N HIS A 376 -12.15 11.27 10.26
CA HIS A 376 -11.78 11.67 11.61
C HIS A 376 -12.51 10.80 12.62
N VAL A 377 -11.78 9.93 13.31
CA VAL A 377 -12.35 8.99 14.28
C VAL A 377 -11.48 8.94 15.53
N ASP A 378 -12.12 8.96 16.69
CA ASP A 378 -11.42 8.80 17.98
C ASP A 378 -10.27 9.80 18.25
N GLY A 379 -10.34 10.98 17.64
CA GLY A 379 -9.35 12.04 17.76
C GLY A 379 -8.16 11.92 16.81
N LEU A 380 -8.19 10.96 15.87
CA LEU A 380 -7.20 10.82 14.80
C LEU A 380 -7.85 10.93 13.43
N ASP A 381 -7.09 11.46 12.48
CA ASP A 381 -7.40 11.26 11.07
C ASP A 381 -6.83 9.92 10.59
N LEU A 382 -7.70 9.03 10.11
CA LEU A 382 -7.36 7.79 9.44
C LEU A 382 -7.54 7.98 7.93
N GLY A 383 -6.45 7.85 7.15
CA GLY A 383 -6.47 8.21 5.73
C GLY A 383 -5.75 7.24 4.81
N TYR A 384 -6.19 7.20 3.55
CA TYR A 384 -5.55 6.44 2.48
C TYR A 384 -4.91 7.34 1.43
N ALA A 385 -3.81 6.86 0.85
CA ALA A 385 -3.38 7.23 -0.49
C ALA A 385 -3.59 6.04 -1.45
N PRO A 386 -4.13 6.27 -2.67
CA PRO A 386 -4.21 5.24 -3.69
C PRO A 386 -2.82 4.94 -4.25
N THR A 387 -2.74 3.88 -5.06
CA THR A 387 -1.48 3.55 -5.78
C THR A 387 -1.02 4.68 -6.69
N CYS A 388 0.28 4.97 -6.64
CA CYS A 388 0.97 5.85 -7.56
C CYS A 388 1.73 5.10 -8.68
N GLY A 389 1.88 3.78 -8.54
CA GLY A 389 2.45 2.88 -9.54
C GLY A 389 1.56 2.67 -10.76
N PHE A 390 2.08 2.07 -11.83
CA PHE A 390 1.30 1.72 -13.03
C PHE A 390 1.36 0.24 -13.41
N ALA A 391 2.31 -0.57 -12.91
CA ALA A 391 2.34 -2.01 -13.20
C ALA A 391 1.33 -2.86 -12.42
N SER A 392 0.85 -2.39 -11.27
CA SER A 392 -0.13 -3.09 -10.46
C SER A 392 -1.58 -2.77 -10.87
N TYR A 393 -2.55 -3.53 -10.34
CA TYR A 393 -3.96 -3.16 -10.43
C TYR A 393 -4.21 -1.80 -9.74
N GLY A 394 -5.34 -1.16 -9.98
CA GLY A 394 -5.63 0.12 -9.35
C GLY A 394 -6.75 0.87 -10.04
N PRO A 395 -6.96 2.14 -9.68
CA PRO A 395 -7.97 2.95 -10.32
C PRO A 395 -7.54 3.28 -11.76
N LYS A 396 -8.46 3.84 -12.54
CA LYS A 396 -8.17 4.41 -13.87
C LYS A 396 -6.91 5.29 -13.80
N SER A 397 -6.11 5.31 -14.87
CA SER A 397 -4.82 6.03 -14.91
C SER A 397 -4.94 7.44 -14.36
N ARG A 398 -5.95 8.19 -14.80
CA ARG A 398 -6.21 9.57 -14.36
C ARG A 398 -6.46 9.76 -12.86
N LEU A 399 -6.80 8.69 -12.13
CA LEU A 399 -7.12 8.68 -10.70
C LEU A 399 -5.99 8.10 -9.84
N ARG A 400 -4.97 7.49 -10.45
CA ARG A 400 -3.72 7.16 -9.75
C ARG A 400 -3.10 8.46 -9.25
N GLY A 401 -2.50 8.46 -8.07
CA GLY A 401 -2.11 9.73 -7.47
C GLY A 401 -1.23 9.60 -6.24
N ILE A 402 -0.66 10.74 -5.88
CA ILE A 402 0.22 10.94 -4.73
C ILE A 402 -0.49 11.90 -3.77
N ARG A 403 -0.42 11.66 -2.47
CA ARG A 403 -1.06 12.55 -1.49
C ARG A 403 -0.07 13.61 -1.02
N LEU A 404 -0.48 14.87 -1.11
CA LEU A 404 0.26 16.02 -0.57
C LEU A 404 -0.28 16.38 0.81
N PHE A 405 0.64 16.66 1.73
CA PHE A 405 0.40 17.24 3.04
C PHE A 405 1.10 18.59 3.14
N GLU A 406 0.40 19.59 3.66
CA GLU A 406 0.97 20.88 4.03
C GLU A 406 0.67 21.16 5.50
N PHE A 407 1.74 21.24 6.28
CA PHE A 407 1.74 21.55 7.70
C PHE A 407 2.13 23.01 7.90
N ARG A 408 1.60 23.66 8.94
CA ARG A 408 2.06 24.98 9.39
C ARG A 408 2.70 24.86 10.76
N GLU A 409 3.81 25.56 10.97
CA GLU A 409 4.54 25.49 12.24
C GLU A 409 3.67 25.88 13.45
N SER A 410 2.74 26.82 13.26
CA SER A 410 1.86 27.31 14.32
C SER A 410 0.88 26.26 14.86
N ASP A 411 0.45 25.34 14.00
CA ASP A 411 -0.44 24.23 14.34
C ASP A 411 -0.29 23.10 13.30
N PRO A 412 0.67 22.18 13.51
CA PRO A 412 0.88 21.07 12.59
C PRO A 412 -0.32 20.12 12.52
N SER A 413 -1.15 20.05 13.57
CA SER A 413 -2.31 19.14 13.61
C SER A 413 -3.47 19.60 12.72
N ALA A 414 -3.55 20.91 12.43
CA ALA A 414 -4.54 21.49 11.52
C ALA A 414 -4.10 21.45 10.03
N TYR A 415 -3.40 20.39 9.64
CA TYR A 415 -2.79 20.25 8.31
C TYR A 415 -3.82 20.21 7.17
N ALA A 416 -3.38 20.68 6.00
CA ALA A 416 -4.10 20.52 4.75
C ALA A 416 -3.59 19.27 4.00
N THR A 417 -4.49 18.54 3.35
CA THR A 417 -4.11 17.45 2.43
C THR A 417 -4.97 17.44 1.18
N ARG A 418 -4.37 17.04 0.05
CA ARG A 418 -5.07 16.83 -1.23
C ARG A 418 -4.39 15.75 -2.06
N MET A 419 -5.14 15.19 -3.00
CA MET A 419 -4.60 14.28 -4.01
C MET A 419 -3.98 15.05 -5.17
N LEU A 420 -2.82 14.57 -5.62
CA LEU A 420 -2.15 14.95 -6.86
C LEU A 420 -2.32 13.79 -7.84
N THR A 421 -3.32 13.87 -8.73
CA THR A 421 -3.64 12.76 -9.62
C THR A 421 -2.89 12.87 -10.94
N TYR A 422 -2.63 11.73 -11.59
CA TYR A 422 -2.02 11.69 -12.90
C TYR A 422 -2.83 12.47 -13.93
N GLY A 423 -4.16 12.42 -13.88
CA GLY A 423 -5.02 13.14 -14.83
C GLY A 423 -4.95 14.66 -14.68
N ASP A 424 -4.69 15.15 -13.47
CA ASP A 424 -4.55 16.58 -13.20
C ASP A 424 -3.13 17.10 -13.51
N LEU A 425 -2.11 16.23 -13.36
CA LEU A 425 -0.70 16.63 -13.47
C LEU A 425 -0.05 16.29 -14.81
N VAL A 426 -0.51 15.25 -15.49
CA VAL A 426 0.07 14.73 -16.72
C VAL A 426 -0.99 14.84 -17.82
N GLU A 427 -0.80 15.78 -18.75
CA GLU A 427 -1.73 16.10 -19.84
C GLU A 427 -1.81 15.01 -20.95
N ARG A 428 -1.50 13.76 -20.63
CA ARG A 428 -1.51 12.62 -21.56
C ARG A 428 -2.31 11.46 -20.98
N TYR A 429 -2.90 10.65 -21.85
CA TYR A 429 -3.43 9.34 -21.44
C TYR A 429 -2.26 8.40 -21.14
N GLY A 430 -2.43 7.51 -20.17
CA GLY A 430 -1.39 6.55 -19.80
C GLY A 430 -1.07 5.62 -20.97
N HIS A 431 0.18 5.17 -21.04
CA HIS A 431 0.69 4.39 -22.17
C HIS A 431 0.02 3.01 -22.33
N ASN A 432 -0.76 2.55 -21.33
CA ASN A 432 -1.41 1.24 -21.34
C ASN A 432 -2.84 1.23 -20.73
N GLU A 433 -3.72 2.12 -21.22
CA GLU A 433 -5.12 2.21 -20.77
C GLU A 433 -5.91 0.89 -20.85
N ALA A 434 -5.58 0.01 -21.80
CA ALA A 434 -6.22 -1.30 -21.90
C ALA A 434 -5.85 -2.21 -20.71
N ARG A 435 -4.56 -2.29 -20.33
CA ARG A 435 -4.12 -3.01 -19.13
C ARG A 435 -4.71 -2.40 -17.86
N VAL A 436 -4.72 -1.07 -17.75
CA VAL A 436 -5.29 -0.37 -16.60
C VAL A 436 -6.80 -0.61 -16.50
N PHE A 437 -7.51 -0.60 -17.63
CA PHE A 437 -8.94 -0.92 -17.67
C PHE A 437 -9.20 -2.36 -17.21
N ILE A 438 -8.39 -3.32 -17.65
CA ILE A 438 -8.42 -4.71 -17.22
C ILE A 438 -8.16 -4.78 -15.70
N GLY A 439 -7.09 -4.19 -15.18
CA GLY A 439 -6.82 -4.19 -13.74
C GLY A 439 -7.88 -3.47 -12.87
N ASP A 440 -8.56 -2.47 -13.43
CA ASP A 440 -9.62 -1.74 -12.73
C ASP A 440 -10.97 -2.52 -12.70
N HIS A 441 -11.26 -3.34 -13.73
CA HIS A 441 -12.59 -3.95 -13.93
C HIS A 441 -12.64 -5.48 -14.01
N LEU A 442 -11.55 -6.17 -14.37
CA LEU A 442 -11.49 -7.63 -14.47
C LEU A 442 -11.13 -8.23 -13.10
N VAL A 443 -12.20 -8.36 -12.31
CA VAL A 443 -12.52 -9.45 -11.37
C VAL A 443 -11.36 -10.38 -11.05
N VAL A 444 -10.66 -10.12 -9.94
CA VAL A 444 -9.77 -11.09 -9.30
C VAL A 444 -10.55 -12.06 -8.39
N ASP A 445 -11.76 -11.70 -7.96
CA ASP A 445 -12.61 -12.53 -7.09
C ASP A 445 -14.13 -12.20 -7.16
N GLY A 446 -14.95 -13.09 -6.59
CA GLY A 446 -16.41 -12.94 -6.55
C GLY A 446 -16.93 -11.69 -5.82
N PRO A 447 -16.37 -11.28 -4.66
CA PRO A 447 -16.70 -10.01 -4.00
C PRO A 447 -16.49 -8.78 -4.89
N THR A 448 -15.33 -8.66 -5.55
CA THR A 448 -15.01 -7.54 -6.45
C THR A 448 -16.00 -7.46 -7.61
N LEU A 449 -16.42 -8.60 -8.19
CA LEU A 449 -17.48 -8.62 -9.21
C LEU A 449 -18.79 -8.06 -8.66
N ARG A 450 -19.20 -8.48 -7.46
CA ARG A 450 -20.42 -7.98 -6.82
C ARG A 450 -20.34 -6.47 -6.56
N ASP A 451 -19.20 -5.97 -6.12
CA ASP A 451 -18.96 -4.53 -5.94
C ASP A 451 -19.09 -3.75 -7.25
N GLN A 452 -18.50 -4.25 -8.33
CA GLN A 452 -18.63 -3.63 -9.65
C GLN A 452 -20.09 -3.63 -10.13
N LEU A 453 -20.86 -4.70 -9.88
CA LEU A 453 -22.29 -4.76 -10.20
C LEU A 453 -23.14 -3.79 -9.35
N ARG A 454 -22.70 -3.41 -8.15
CA ARG A 454 -23.35 -2.38 -7.32
C ARG A 454 -23.12 -0.95 -7.85
N ARG A 455 -22.19 -0.75 -8.80
CA ARG A 455 -21.95 0.56 -9.41
C ARG A 455 -22.99 0.83 -10.52
N PRO A 456 -23.82 1.88 -10.41
CA PRO A 456 -24.93 2.11 -11.35
C PRO A 456 -24.53 2.17 -12.82
N GLY A 457 -23.38 2.80 -13.13
CA GLY A 457 -22.87 2.91 -14.50
C GLY A 457 -22.46 1.56 -15.11
N VAL A 458 -21.85 0.67 -14.30
CA VAL A 458 -21.46 -0.67 -14.73
C VAL A 458 -22.70 -1.53 -14.94
N PHE A 459 -23.64 -1.51 -13.98
CA PHE A 459 -24.91 -2.23 -14.08
C PHE A 459 -25.69 -1.82 -15.33
N ALA A 460 -25.86 -0.52 -15.58
CA ALA A 460 -26.56 -0.02 -16.76
C ALA A 460 -25.90 -0.46 -18.08
N THR A 461 -24.57 -0.45 -18.13
CA THR A 461 -23.80 -0.90 -19.31
C THR A 461 -24.00 -2.39 -19.56
N LEU A 462 -23.88 -3.23 -18.52
CA LEU A 462 -24.09 -4.67 -18.63
C LEU A 462 -25.54 -5.03 -18.97
N ALA A 463 -26.51 -4.32 -18.39
CA ALA A 463 -27.93 -4.48 -18.72
C ALA A 463 -28.23 -4.13 -20.19
N LEU A 464 -27.60 -3.07 -20.71
CA LEU A 464 -27.71 -2.69 -22.12
C LEU A 464 -27.10 -3.76 -23.04
N LEU A 465 -25.90 -4.24 -22.73
CA LEU A 465 -25.23 -5.31 -23.48
C LEU A 465 -26.05 -6.61 -23.48
N ALA A 466 -26.58 -7.01 -22.32
CA ALA A 466 -27.46 -8.17 -22.20
C ALA A 466 -28.75 -7.99 -23.02
N GLY A 467 -29.36 -6.80 -22.98
CA GLY A 467 -30.52 -6.46 -23.80
C GLY A 467 -30.24 -6.56 -25.30
N MET A 468 -29.08 -6.09 -25.76
CA MET A 468 -28.64 -6.25 -27.15
C MET A 468 -28.42 -7.70 -27.54
N ALA A 469 -27.81 -8.51 -26.67
CA ALA A 469 -27.61 -9.94 -26.91
C ALA A 469 -28.95 -10.70 -27.02
N VAL A 470 -29.89 -10.45 -26.11
CA VAL A 470 -31.25 -11.02 -26.16
C VAL A 470 -31.97 -10.60 -27.44
N SER A 471 -31.85 -9.34 -27.86
CA SER A 471 -32.42 -8.83 -29.11
C SER A 471 -31.80 -9.51 -30.35
N ALA A 472 -30.48 -9.73 -30.36
CA ALA A 472 -29.78 -10.42 -31.43
C ALA A 472 -30.20 -11.89 -31.54
N VAL A 473 -30.30 -12.61 -30.40
CA VAL A 473 -30.81 -13.98 -30.35
C VAL A 473 -32.26 -14.05 -30.80
N GLY A 474 -33.12 -13.14 -30.33
CA GLY A 474 -34.53 -13.06 -30.74
C GLY A 474 -34.68 -12.81 -32.24
N SER A 475 -33.83 -11.96 -32.82
CA SER A 475 -33.80 -11.69 -34.26
C SER A 475 -33.32 -12.89 -35.08
N ALA A 476 -32.29 -13.60 -34.59
CA ALA A 476 -31.80 -14.84 -35.21
C ALA A 476 -32.85 -15.96 -35.17
N VAL A 477 -33.56 -16.12 -34.05
CA VAL A 477 -34.66 -17.10 -33.91
C VAL A 477 -35.83 -16.76 -34.84
N LYS A 478 -36.23 -15.48 -34.95
CA LYS A 478 -37.25 -15.02 -35.91
C LYS A 478 -36.85 -15.28 -37.36
N ALA A 479 -35.60 -14.98 -37.73
CA ALA A 479 -35.08 -15.25 -39.06
C ALA A 479 -35.05 -16.77 -39.38
N ALA A 480 -34.66 -17.60 -38.41
CA ALA A 480 -34.64 -19.05 -38.56
C ALA A 480 -36.06 -19.66 -38.67
N THR A 481 -37.04 -19.11 -37.94
CA THR A 481 -38.45 -19.54 -38.06
C THR A 481 -39.11 -19.06 -39.34
N ALA A 482 -38.76 -17.87 -39.84
CA ALA A 482 -39.22 -17.40 -41.15
C ALA A 482 -38.69 -18.26 -42.30
N ARG A 483 -37.42 -18.69 -42.25
CA ARG A 483 -36.82 -19.60 -43.24
C ARG A 483 -37.37 -21.03 -43.21
N LYS A 484 -38.00 -21.47 -42.11
CA LYS A 484 -38.68 -22.77 -42.02
C LYS A 484 -40.14 -22.74 -42.51
N ARG A 485 -40.70 -21.55 -42.76
CA ARG A 485 -42.07 -21.35 -43.25
C ARG A 485 -42.15 -21.03 -44.75
N GLN A 486 -41.01 -20.85 -45.41
CA GLN A 486 -40.83 -20.92 -46.86
C GLN A 486 -40.38 -22.33 -47.21
#